data_AF-A0A2H1V7E4-F1
#
_entry.id   AF-A0A2H1V7E4-F1
#
_cell.length_a   1.000
_cell.length_b   1.000
_cell.length_c   1.000
_cell.angle_alpha   90.00
_cell.angle_beta   90.00
_cell.angle_gamma   90.00
#
_symmetry.space_group_name_H-M   'P 1'
#
loop_
_entity.id
_entity.type
_entity.pdbx_description
1 polymer ?
#
loop_
_entity_poly.entity_id
_entity_poly.type
_entity_poly.pdbx_seq_one_letter_code
_entity_poly.pdbx_strand_id
1 'polypeptide(L)'
;MVDIGEISYSSFNSNFLNMLLPLRYMQHATLFSIFTIQNNRIKTHSTRYYIGAFIGVLGFITCRLVIKIEDLYYKNFSLVIRIINNNISFSWVLILITFFFINFLKRHHYVGMVLRIQRSFKELNYKHYLRITIWNWFVVLAHLIFLVYVVFVFLEIKKIFIALSFIGFDIHITVSILFLNLIREGFVTWISDVKDYSKYFHHEEGQYNERMKIMFRVYLDLMGAFDLFKSIYQFVCFFLTVDIYFFSLLFLQEVIEIHINHIPDDEHMAVSFWILKRSVFMVLFCSLCEKFYMTVSEADGLCSSLLNSFQDIVAMKRLCKNVQRLNRAAFNKMTVCHILTVDGRLPQEFCSYLFGHLIVLLQFTIL
;
A
#
# COMPACT_ATOMS: atom_id res chain seq x y z
N MET A 1 1.68 16.81 -20.77
CA MET A 1 2.08 17.45 -19.49
C MET A 1 0.90 18.33 -19.11
N VAL A 2 0.04 17.89 -18.19
CA VAL A 2 -1.16 18.65 -17.80
C VAL A 2 -0.70 19.75 -16.87
N ASP A 3 -0.94 21.02 -17.22
CA ASP A 3 -0.61 22.16 -16.37
C ASP A 3 -1.36 22.05 -15.04
N ILE A 4 -0.60 21.82 -13.97
CA ILE A 4 -1.11 21.76 -12.58
C ILE A 4 -1.41 23.20 -12.06
N GLY A 5 -1.22 24.23 -12.90
CA GLY A 5 -1.23 25.65 -12.54
C GLY A 5 -2.57 26.25 -12.12
N GLU A 6 -3.71 25.70 -12.54
CA GLU A 6 -5.02 26.36 -12.33
C GLU A 6 -6.09 25.47 -11.64
N ILE A 7 -5.71 24.76 -10.58
CA ILE A 7 -6.71 24.18 -9.67
C ILE A 7 -7.17 25.29 -8.71
N SER A 8 -8.28 25.94 -9.06
CA SER A 8 -8.85 27.09 -8.36
C SER A 8 -9.23 26.81 -6.89
N TYR A 9 -9.20 27.88 -6.11
CA TYR A 9 -9.22 27.95 -4.65
C TYR A 9 -10.62 27.62 -4.08
N SER A 10 -11.01 26.36 -4.08
CA SER A 10 -12.15 25.92 -3.27
C SER A 10 -11.67 25.63 -1.84
N SER A 11 -12.39 26.13 -0.83
CA SER A 11 -12.09 25.89 0.58
C SER A 11 -11.86 24.39 0.83
N PHE A 12 -10.70 24.05 1.38
CA PHE A 12 -10.32 22.67 1.65
C PHE A 12 -11.19 22.11 2.78
N ASN A 13 -11.68 20.88 2.60
CA ASN A 13 -12.45 20.17 3.62
C ASN A 13 -11.51 19.75 4.75
N SER A 14 -11.59 20.43 5.90
CA SER A 14 -10.78 20.13 7.09
C SER A 14 -10.93 18.68 7.56
N ASN A 15 -12.10 18.07 7.36
CA ASN A 15 -12.35 16.67 7.72
C ASN A 15 -11.48 15.70 6.92
N PHE A 16 -11.23 15.98 5.63
CA PHE A 16 -10.35 15.16 4.80
C PHE A 16 -8.88 15.29 5.26
N LEU A 17 -8.44 16.48 5.65
CA LEU A 17 -7.08 16.69 6.16
C LEU A 17 -6.87 16.01 7.52
N ASN A 18 -7.86 16.09 8.42
CA ASN A 18 -7.82 15.43 9.72
C ASN A 18 -7.74 13.90 9.58
N MET A 19 -8.41 13.34 8.57
CA MET A 19 -8.33 11.91 8.25
C MET A 19 -6.91 11.46 7.87
N LEU A 20 -6.12 12.34 7.22
CA LEU A 20 -4.75 12.03 6.77
C LEU A 20 -3.65 12.35 7.80
N LEU A 21 -4.01 13.04 8.88
CA LEU A 21 -3.07 13.50 9.90
C LEU A 21 -2.32 12.37 10.64
N PRO A 22 -2.96 11.24 11.03
CA PRO A 22 -2.26 10.12 11.68
C PRO A 22 -1.20 9.52 10.75
N LEU A 23 -1.57 9.35 9.47
CA LEU A 23 -0.69 8.84 8.44
C LEU A 23 0.54 9.74 8.27
N ARG A 24 0.32 11.06 8.25
CA ARG A 24 1.39 12.04 8.18
C ARG A 24 2.38 11.87 9.33
N TYR A 25 1.91 11.76 10.57
CA TYR A 25 2.80 11.58 11.72
C TYR A 25 3.65 10.31 11.61
N MET A 26 3.02 9.20 11.26
CA MET A 26 3.71 7.92 11.08
C MET A 26 4.79 7.97 10.00
N GLN A 27 4.54 8.64 8.87
CA GLN A 27 5.53 8.75 7.79
C GLN A 27 6.62 9.78 8.07
N HIS A 28 6.32 10.84 8.82
CA HIS A 28 7.35 11.78 9.24
C HIS A 28 8.34 11.14 10.21
N ALA A 29 7.85 10.25 11.09
CA ALA A 29 8.71 9.49 12.00
C ALA A 29 9.72 8.60 11.27
N THR A 30 9.40 8.12 10.06
CA THR A 30 10.29 7.29 9.25
C THR A 30 11.14 8.05 8.23
N LEU A 31 11.04 9.39 8.18
CA LEU A 31 11.68 10.23 7.15
C LEU A 31 11.23 9.95 5.70
N PHE A 32 10.15 9.19 5.51
CA PHE A 32 9.59 8.86 4.19
C PHE A 32 8.19 9.47 4.00
N SER A 33 8.01 10.70 4.44
CA SER A 33 6.75 11.42 4.26
C SER A 33 6.46 11.66 2.79
N ILE A 34 5.27 11.24 2.37
CA ILE A 34 4.85 11.27 0.97
C ILE A 34 4.37 12.66 0.54
N PHE A 35 3.73 13.39 1.44
CA PHE A 35 3.17 14.72 1.19
C PHE A 35 3.26 15.58 2.45
N THR A 36 3.18 16.89 2.28
CA THR A 36 3.03 17.83 3.40
C THR A 36 1.67 18.51 3.35
N ILE A 37 1.16 18.89 4.52
CA ILE A 37 -0.04 19.72 4.64
C ILE A 37 0.42 21.06 5.19
N GLN A 38 0.36 22.11 4.36
CA GLN A 38 0.72 23.47 4.73
C GLN A 38 -0.39 24.43 4.30
N ASN A 39 -0.83 25.30 5.20
CA ASN A 39 -1.91 26.28 4.96
C ASN A 39 -3.19 25.61 4.43
N ASN A 40 -3.60 24.50 5.05
CA ASN A 40 -4.73 23.66 4.62
C ASN A 40 -4.64 23.16 3.17
N ARG A 41 -3.43 23.02 2.61
CA ARG A 41 -3.22 22.47 1.27
C ARG A 41 -2.24 21.30 1.32
N ILE A 42 -2.56 20.26 0.56
CA ILE A 42 -1.66 19.14 0.33
C ILE A 42 -0.67 19.56 -0.76
N LYS A 43 0.62 19.51 -0.46
CA LYS A 43 1.71 19.88 -1.36
C LYS A 43 2.79 18.82 -1.36
N THR A 44 3.62 18.84 -2.39
CA THR A 44 4.88 18.09 -2.38
C THR A 44 5.82 18.69 -1.35
N HIS A 45 6.67 17.86 -0.75
CA HIS A 45 7.75 18.34 0.10
C HIS A 45 8.73 19.23 -0.70
N SER A 46 9.40 20.14 0.01
CA SER A 46 10.46 20.96 -0.57
C SER A 46 11.72 20.11 -0.84
N THR A 47 12.57 20.55 -1.77
CA THR A 47 13.86 19.88 -2.04
C THR A 47 14.72 19.74 -0.78
N ARG A 48 14.65 20.71 0.14
CA ARG A 48 15.37 20.67 1.42
C ARG A 48 14.97 19.47 2.29
N TYR A 49 13.68 19.11 2.31
CA TYR A 49 13.22 17.92 3.02
C TYR A 49 13.86 16.65 2.44
N TYR A 50 13.89 16.50 1.12
CA TYR A 50 14.50 15.33 0.49
C TYR A 50 16.01 15.26 0.68
N ILE A 51 16.72 16.40 0.74
CA ILE A 51 18.14 16.44 1.11
C ILE A 51 18.33 15.93 2.54
N GLY A 52 17.51 16.41 3.48
CA GLY A 52 17.54 15.93 4.86
C GLY A 52 17.22 14.43 4.98
N ALA A 53 16.19 13.96 4.27
CA ALA A 53 15.84 12.55 4.21
C ALA A 53 16.96 11.71 3.58
N PHE A 54 17.62 12.20 2.54
CA PHE A 54 18.77 11.54 1.91
C PHE A 54 19.93 11.37 2.89
N ILE A 55 20.28 12.44 3.62
CA ILE A 55 21.31 12.40 4.67
C ILE A 55 20.91 11.39 5.75
N GLY A 56 19.63 11.37 6.16
CA GLY A 56 19.10 10.39 7.10
C GLY A 56 19.24 8.94 6.60
N VAL A 57 18.90 8.67 5.35
CA VAL A 57 19.06 7.35 4.72
C VAL A 57 20.52 6.96 4.63
N LEU A 58 21.42 7.87 4.23
CA LEU A 58 22.87 7.60 4.20
C LEU A 58 23.43 7.34 5.60
N GLY A 59 23.01 8.11 6.60
CA GLY A 59 23.39 7.89 8.00
C GLY A 59 22.92 6.53 8.49
N PHE A 60 21.69 6.14 8.15
CA PHE A 60 21.14 4.83 8.47
C PHE A 60 21.92 3.69 7.82
N ILE A 61 22.26 3.81 6.52
CA ILE A 61 23.07 2.85 5.78
C ILE A 61 24.47 2.74 6.41
N THR A 62 25.11 3.86 6.71
CA THR A 62 26.44 3.91 7.33
C THR A 62 26.41 3.25 8.69
N CYS A 63 25.42 3.58 9.53
CA CYS A 63 25.21 2.95 10.83
C CYS A 63 25.10 1.42 10.69
N ARG A 64 24.30 0.94 9.74
CA ARG A 64 24.13 -0.49 9.47
C ARG A 64 25.42 -1.17 9.00
N LEU A 65 26.20 -0.51 8.14
CA LEU A 65 27.49 -1.03 7.66
C LEU A 65 28.54 -1.10 8.78
N VAL A 66 28.56 -0.10 9.67
CA VAL A 66 29.47 -0.06 10.83
C VAL A 66 29.07 -1.09 11.89
N ILE A 67 27.76 -1.27 12.12
CA ILE A 67 27.22 -2.26 13.05
C ILE A 67 27.52 -3.71 12.62
N LYS A 68 27.88 -3.92 11.34
CA LYS A 68 28.14 -5.22 10.70
C LYS A 68 29.42 -5.94 11.18
N ILE A 69 29.85 -5.66 12.41
CA ILE A 69 30.91 -6.37 13.12
C ILE A 69 30.32 -7.70 13.61
N GLU A 70 30.69 -8.76 12.88
CA GLU A 70 30.58 -10.20 13.18
C GLU A 70 29.41 -10.62 14.05
N ASP A 71 28.29 -11.03 13.43
CA ASP A 71 27.32 -11.84 14.15
C ASP A 71 27.96 -13.19 14.46
N LEU A 72 28.47 -13.31 15.69
CA LEU A 72 28.88 -14.57 16.30
C LEU A 72 27.78 -15.63 16.19
N TYR A 73 26.51 -15.20 16.14
CA TYR A 73 25.35 -16.05 15.90
C TYR A 73 25.52 -16.91 14.64
N TYR A 74 25.85 -16.26 13.52
CA TYR A 74 25.98 -16.95 12.23
C TYR A 74 27.28 -17.75 12.08
N LYS A 75 28.18 -17.74 13.08
CA LYS A 75 29.45 -18.48 13.02
C LYS A 75 29.25 -20.00 13.03
N ASN A 76 28.17 -20.47 13.66
CA ASN A 76 27.85 -21.90 13.78
C ASN A 76 27.03 -22.44 12.59
N PHE A 77 26.60 -21.57 11.68
CA PHE A 77 25.81 -21.95 10.50
C PHE A 77 26.71 -22.24 9.30
N SER A 78 26.15 -22.94 8.31
CA SER A 78 26.84 -23.23 7.06
C SER A 78 27.29 -21.96 6.32
N LEU A 79 28.37 -22.08 5.54
CA LEU A 79 28.86 -20.98 4.70
C LEU A 79 27.77 -20.45 3.75
N VAL A 80 26.88 -21.32 3.29
CA VAL A 80 25.77 -20.97 2.39
C VAL A 80 24.78 -20.05 3.09
N ILE A 81 24.29 -20.39 4.28
CA ILE A 81 23.38 -19.51 5.05
C ILE A 81 24.04 -18.17 5.33
N ARG A 82 25.31 -18.16 5.73
CA ARG A 82 26.06 -16.93 5.99
C ARG A 82 26.09 -16.02 4.76
N ILE A 83 26.36 -16.57 3.59
CA ILE A 83 26.36 -15.83 2.32
C ILE A 83 24.95 -15.32 1.99
N ILE A 84 23.92 -16.16 2.11
CA ILE A 84 22.52 -15.78 1.80
C ILE A 84 22.05 -14.67 2.74
N ASN A 85 22.22 -14.82 4.05
CA ASN A 85 21.83 -13.81 5.03
C ASN A 85 22.57 -12.48 4.81
N ASN A 86 23.87 -12.54 4.51
CA ASN A 86 24.64 -11.35 4.17
C ASN A 86 24.08 -10.64 2.92
N ASN A 87 23.71 -11.39 1.88
CA ASN A 87 23.09 -10.86 0.66
C ASN A 87 21.70 -10.26 0.93
N ILE A 88 20.86 -10.92 1.74
CA ILE A 88 19.56 -10.38 2.16
C ILE A 88 19.74 -9.06 2.90
N SER A 89 20.72 -8.97 3.81
CA SER A 89 21.02 -7.74 4.52
C SER A 89 21.43 -6.60 3.57
N PHE A 90 22.18 -6.88 2.50
CA PHE A 90 22.47 -5.90 1.45
C PHE A 90 21.24 -5.55 0.60
N SER A 91 20.41 -6.54 0.26
CA SER A 91 19.14 -6.33 -0.46
C SER A 91 18.25 -5.31 0.26
N TRP A 92 18.17 -5.37 1.59
CA TRP A 92 17.43 -4.39 2.39
C TRP A 92 17.95 -2.95 2.25
N VAL A 93 19.27 -2.77 2.20
CA VAL A 93 19.86 -1.45 1.96
C VAL A 93 19.46 -0.93 0.58
N LEU A 94 19.51 -1.80 -0.44
CA LEU A 94 19.06 -1.45 -1.79
C LEU A 94 17.57 -1.09 -1.83
N ILE A 95 16.73 -1.78 -1.06
CA ILE A 95 15.30 -1.46 -0.94
C ILE A 95 15.09 -0.06 -0.36
N LEU A 96 15.78 0.29 0.72
CA LEU A 96 15.67 1.63 1.32
C LEU A 96 16.10 2.73 0.35
N ILE A 97 17.21 2.52 -0.36
CA ILE A 97 17.69 3.43 -1.40
C ILE A 97 16.62 3.56 -2.49
N THR A 98 16.06 2.44 -2.95
CA THR A 98 15.06 2.46 -4.02
C THR A 98 13.77 3.15 -3.58
N PHE A 99 13.33 2.94 -2.34
CA PHE A 99 12.17 3.63 -1.78
C PHE A 99 12.40 5.13 -1.68
N PHE A 100 13.59 5.56 -1.28
CA PHE A 100 13.97 6.98 -1.31
C PHE A 100 13.82 7.55 -2.73
N PHE A 101 14.38 6.87 -3.75
CA PHE A 101 14.29 7.33 -5.13
C PHE A 101 12.87 7.32 -5.66
N ILE A 102 12.06 6.29 -5.38
CA ILE A 102 10.65 6.25 -5.78
C ILE A 102 9.89 7.41 -5.14
N ASN A 103 10.06 7.66 -3.84
CA ASN A 103 9.44 8.78 -3.14
C ASN A 103 9.84 10.13 -3.75
N PHE A 104 11.11 10.30 -4.10
CA PHE A 104 11.60 11.53 -4.71
C PHE A 104 11.08 11.73 -6.14
N LEU A 105 11.18 10.70 -7.00
CA LEU A 105 10.80 10.75 -8.41
C LEU A 105 9.29 10.83 -8.59
N LYS A 106 8.52 10.12 -7.77
CA LYS A 106 7.05 10.05 -7.86
C LYS A 106 6.32 11.01 -6.92
N ARG A 107 7.01 11.94 -6.26
CA ARG A 107 6.41 12.92 -5.32
C ARG A 107 5.15 13.63 -5.86
N HIS A 108 5.16 14.01 -7.14
CA HIS A 108 4.02 14.68 -7.77
C HIS A 108 2.84 13.72 -8.02
N HIS A 109 3.12 12.43 -8.29
CA HIS A 109 2.09 11.42 -8.48
C HIS A 109 1.37 11.13 -7.16
N TYR A 110 2.11 11.07 -6.05
CA TYR A 110 1.51 10.92 -4.73
C TYR A 110 0.53 12.04 -4.41
N VAL A 111 0.96 13.30 -4.54
CA VAL A 111 0.08 14.45 -4.29
C VAL A 111 -1.11 14.45 -5.25
N GLY A 112 -0.87 14.15 -6.53
CA GLY A 112 -1.93 14.02 -7.54
C GLY A 112 -2.97 12.97 -7.17
N MET A 113 -2.54 11.81 -6.64
CA MET A 113 -3.43 10.76 -6.15
C MET A 113 -4.30 11.27 -5.00
N VAL A 114 -3.70 11.88 -3.98
CA VAL A 114 -4.44 12.39 -2.81
C VAL A 114 -5.44 13.48 -3.21
N LEU A 115 -5.05 14.41 -4.10
CA LEU A 115 -5.93 15.49 -4.57
C LEU A 115 -7.13 14.96 -5.37
N ARG A 116 -6.95 13.91 -6.17
CA ARG A 116 -8.06 13.27 -6.90
C ARG A 116 -9.04 12.58 -5.95
N ILE A 117 -8.54 11.86 -4.94
CA ILE A 117 -9.39 11.26 -3.89
C ILE A 117 -10.15 12.36 -3.15
N GLN A 118 -9.46 13.43 -2.74
CA GLN A 118 -10.08 14.55 -2.04
C GLN A 118 -11.20 15.20 -2.86
N ARG A 119 -10.95 15.49 -4.14
CA ARG A 119 -11.96 16.09 -5.02
C ARG A 119 -13.19 15.18 -5.15
N SER A 120 -12.96 13.89 -5.36
CA SER A 120 -14.03 12.89 -5.43
C SER A 120 -14.88 12.88 -4.16
N PHE A 121 -14.23 12.87 -2.98
CA PHE A 121 -14.92 12.84 -1.68
C PHE A 121 -15.69 14.13 -1.40
N LYS A 122 -15.23 15.27 -1.92
CA LYS A 122 -15.94 16.55 -1.83
C LYS A 122 -17.23 16.51 -2.66
N GLU A 123 -17.16 16.09 -3.92
CA GLU A 123 -18.32 16.03 -4.83
C GLU A 123 -19.39 15.00 -4.41
N LEU A 124 -18.93 13.92 -3.75
CA LEU A 124 -19.78 12.89 -3.14
C LEU A 124 -20.34 13.28 -1.77
N ASN A 125 -19.96 14.44 -1.22
CA ASN A 125 -20.32 14.84 0.16
C ASN A 125 -20.06 13.71 1.18
N TYR A 126 -18.88 13.07 1.10
CA TYR A 126 -18.56 11.88 1.89
C TYR A 126 -18.78 12.13 3.40
N LYS A 127 -19.48 11.23 4.09
CA LYS A 127 -19.89 11.44 5.50
C LYS A 127 -19.03 10.71 6.52
N HIS A 128 -18.27 9.70 6.13
CA HIS A 128 -17.62 8.76 7.06
C HIS A 128 -16.16 9.10 7.42
N TYR A 129 -15.78 10.39 7.38
CA TYR A 129 -14.40 10.82 7.69
C TYR A 129 -13.93 10.41 9.10
N LEU A 130 -14.81 10.53 10.10
CA LEU A 130 -14.47 10.23 11.49
C LEU A 130 -14.10 8.76 11.68
N ARG A 131 -14.88 7.84 11.07
CA ARG A 131 -14.63 6.39 11.13
C ARG A 131 -13.24 6.05 10.59
N ILE A 132 -12.88 6.61 9.44
CA ILE A 132 -11.55 6.36 8.84
C ILE A 132 -10.44 6.97 9.70
N THR A 133 -10.68 8.16 10.26
CA THR A 133 -9.71 8.83 11.15
C THR A 133 -9.38 7.97 12.38
N ILE A 134 -10.40 7.37 13.00
CA ILE A 134 -10.24 6.47 14.16
C ILE A 134 -9.44 5.22 13.75
N TRP A 135 -9.79 4.60 12.63
CA TRP A 135 -9.03 3.43 12.12
C TRP A 135 -7.57 3.77 11.83
N ASN A 136 -7.29 4.94 11.25
CA ASN A 136 -5.92 5.39 10.99
C ASN A 136 -5.13 5.57 12.30
N TRP A 137 -5.74 6.13 13.35
CA TRP A 137 -5.08 6.24 14.65
C TRP A 137 -4.82 4.88 15.30
N PHE A 138 -5.78 3.95 15.21
CA PHE A 138 -5.58 2.59 15.71
C PHE A 138 -4.38 1.90 15.03
N VAL A 139 -4.25 2.08 13.72
CA VAL A 139 -3.12 1.55 12.94
C VAL A 139 -1.78 2.19 13.37
N VAL A 140 -1.74 3.51 13.60
CA VAL A 140 -0.54 4.19 14.11
C VAL A 140 -0.17 3.67 15.50
N LEU A 141 -1.16 3.50 16.39
CA LEU A 141 -0.94 2.97 17.73
C LEU A 141 -0.43 1.53 17.69
N ALA A 142 -0.94 0.69 16.79
CA ALA A 142 -0.46 -0.69 16.61
C ALA A 142 1.02 -0.73 16.20
N HIS A 143 1.46 0.14 15.28
CA HIS A 143 2.88 0.26 14.92
C HIS A 143 3.74 0.76 16.09
N LEU A 144 3.23 1.69 16.88
CA LEU A 144 3.94 2.20 18.06
C LEU A 144 4.10 1.13 19.15
N ILE A 145 3.04 0.38 19.45
CA ILE A 145 3.10 -0.75 20.40
C ILE A 145 4.10 -1.80 19.90
N PHE A 146 4.07 -2.09 18.61
CA PHE A 146 5.02 -3.03 18.01
C PHE A 146 6.47 -2.54 18.10
N LEU A 147 6.71 -1.23 17.89
CA LEU A 147 8.03 -0.64 18.08
C LEU A 147 8.52 -0.78 19.53
N VAL A 148 7.66 -0.50 20.51
CA VAL A 148 7.99 -0.66 21.95
C VAL A 148 8.30 -2.12 22.27
N TYR A 149 7.50 -3.06 21.75
CA TYR A 149 7.75 -4.49 21.90
C TYR A 149 9.10 -4.91 21.33
N VAL A 150 9.44 -4.45 20.12
CA VAL A 150 10.74 -4.70 19.47
C VAL A 150 11.89 -4.18 20.33
N VAL A 151 11.80 -2.97 20.87
CA VAL A 151 12.85 -2.40 21.73
C VAL A 151 13.00 -3.18 23.03
N PHE A 152 11.90 -3.69 23.59
CA PHE A 152 11.94 -4.49 24.83
C PHE A 152 12.53 -5.88 24.60
N VAL A 153 12.18 -6.54 23.49
CA VAL A 153 12.69 -7.88 23.14
C VAL A 153 14.15 -7.81 22.70
N PHE A 154 14.50 -6.81 21.90
CA PHE A 154 15.85 -6.62 21.40
C PHE A 154 16.59 -5.58 22.24
N LEU A 155 17.21 -6.02 23.33
CA LEU A 155 18.06 -5.14 24.16
C LEU A 155 19.34 -4.69 23.44
N GLU A 156 19.75 -5.42 22.40
CA GLU A 156 20.91 -5.09 21.59
C GLU A 156 20.59 -3.99 20.56
N ILE A 157 21.32 -2.88 20.65
CA ILE A 157 21.19 -1.72 19.73
C ILE A 157 21.26 -2.16 18.25
N LYS A 158 22.10 -3.14 17.92
CA LYS A 158 22.24 -3.67 16.55
C LYS A 158 20.92 -4.22 16.01
N LYS A 159 20.24 -5.05 16.81
CA LYS A 159 18.96 -5.69 16.47
C LYS A 159 17.84 -4.65 16.36
N ILE A 160 17.85 -3.61 17.22
CA ILE A 160 16.92 -2.49 17.13
C ILE A 160 17.02 -1.77 15.77
N PHE A 161 18.24 -1.46 15.28
CA PHE A 161 18.39 -0.79 13.98
C PHE A 161 17.88 -1.64 12.81
N ILE A 162 18.12 -2.95 12.85
CA ILE A 162 17.58 -3.88 11.85
C ILE A 162 16.04 -3.85 11.90
N ALA A 163 15.46 -3.97 13.10
CA ALA A 163 14.01 -3.94 13.29
C ALA A 163 13.37 -2.61 12.85
N LEU A 164 14.04 -1.48 13.08
CA LEU A 164 13.61 -0.16 12.60
C LEU A 164 13.53 -0.09 11.06
N SER A 165 14.47 -0.75 10.35
CA SER A 165 14.40 -0.86 8.87
C SER A 165 13.08 -1.49 8.44
N PHE A 166 12.73 -2.58 9.12
CA PHE A 166 11.56 -3.36 8.79
C PHE A 166 10.26 -2.62 9.15
N ILE A 167 10.21 -1.94 10.29
CA ILE A 167 9.06 -1.12 10.68
C ILE A 167 8.83 0.00 9.65
N GLY A 168 9.90 0.62 9.12
CA GLY A 168 9.79 1.60 8.04
C GLY A 168 9.11 1.04 6.78
N PHE A 169 9.45 -0.20 6.42
CA PHE A 169 8.82 -0.92 5.31
C PHE A 169 7.36 -1.26 5.58
N ASP A 170 7.03 -1.73 6.79
CA ASP A 170 5.65 -2.02 7.19
C ASP A 170 4.77 -0.76 7.16
N ILE A 171 5.32 0.38 7.56
CA ILE A 171 4.67 1.69 7.47
C ILE A 171 4.34 2.04 6.01
N HIS A 172 5.25 1.79 5.07
CA HIS A 172 5.01 2.00 3.64
C HIS A 172 3.86 1.14 3.08
N ILE A 173 3.80 -0.14 3.45
CA ILE A 173 2.71 -1.03 3.04
C ILE A 173 1.41 -0.62 3.71
N THR A 174 1.45 -0.25 4.98
CA THR A 174 0.28 0.25 5.70
C THR A 174 -0.31 1.47 4.99
N VAL A 175 0.54 2.40 4.57
CA VAL A 175 0.11 3.57 3.79
C VAL A 175 -0.55 3.16 2.47
N SER A 176 0.01 2.17 1.77
CA SER A 176 -0.55 1.71 0.49
C SER A 176 -1.93 1.07 0.69
N ILE A 177 -2.10 0.22 1.71
CA ILE A 177 -3.40 -0.36 2.10
C ILE A 177 -4.42 0.75 2.37
N LEU A 178 -4.04 1.77 3.15
CA LEU A 178 -4.94 2.87 3.49
C LEU A 178 -5.39 3.67 2.27
N PHE A 179 -4.48 4.02 1.35
CA PHE A 179 -4.85 4.74 0.14
C PHE A 179 -5.74 3.91 -0.80
N LEU A 180 -5.44 2.63 -0.98
CA LEU A 180 -6.29 1.76 -1.79
C LEU A 180 -7.70 1.64 -1.18
N ASN A 181 -7.79 1.52 0.15
CA ASN A 181 -9.07 1.48 0.83
C ASN A 181 -9.85 2.80 0.68
N LEU A 182 -9.17 3.95 0.73
CA LEU A 182 -9.81 5.24 0.47
C LEU A 182 -10.39 5.34 -0.94
N ILE A 183 -9.64 4.89 -1.96
CA ILE A 183 -10.13 4.88 -3.34
C ILE A 183 -11.37 3.97 -3.44
N ARG A 184 -11.31 2.78 -2.84
CA ARG A 184 -12.43 1.83 -2.79
C ARG A 184 -13.68 2.44 -2.12
N GLU A 185 -13.54 3.06 -0.95
CA GLU A 185 -14.67 3.70 -0.24
C GLU A 185 -15.29 4.85 -1.07
N GLY A 186 -14.47 5.55 -1.85
CA GLY A 186 -14.94 6.51 -2.85
C GLY A 186 -15.85 5.87 -3.90
N PHE A 187 -15.45 4.72 -4.47
CA PHE A 187 -16.30 3.99 -5.42
C PHE A 187 -17.57 3.45 -4.77
N VAL A 188 -17.50 2.89 -3.55
CA VAL A 188 -18.70 2.40 -2.84
C VAL A 188 -19.71 3.53 -2.64
N THR A 189 -19.24 4.72 -2.25
CA THR A 189 -20.10 5.90 -2.08
C THR A 189 -20.68 6.36 -3.41
N TRP A 190 -19.87 6.37 -4.48
CA TRP A 190 -20.32 6.70 -5.83
C TRP A 190 -21.42 5.74 -6.33
N ILE A 191 -21.26 4.42 -6.11
CA ILE A 191 -22.28 3.41 -6.48
C ILE A 191 -23.59 3.69 -5.74
N SER A 192 -23.53 3.97 -4.44
CA SER A 192 -24.70 4.29 -3.64
C SER A 192 -25.40 5.55 -4.16
N ASP A 193 -24.65 6.62 -4.38
CA ASP A 193 -25.20 7.89 -4.87
C ASP A 193 -25.88 7.71 -6.24
N VAL A 194 -25.24 7.03 -7.20
CA VAL A 194 -25.81 6.79 -8.53
C VAL A 194 -27.12 5.99 -8.43
N LYS A 195 -27.15 4.97 -7.56
CA LYS A 195 -28.36 4.17 -7.30
C LYS A 195 -29.47 5.00 -6.67
N ASP A 196 -29.15 5.91 -5.76
CA ASP A 196 -30.16 6.78 -5.16
C ASP A 196 -30.69 7.81 -6.16
N TYR A 197 -29.82 8.45 -6.95
CA TYR A 197 -30.26 9.37 -8.01
C TYR A 197 -31.12 8.71 -9.08
N SER A 198 -30.94 7.41 -9.36
CA SER A 198 -31.80 6.70 -10.30
C SER A 198 -33.26 6.56 -9.81
N LYS A 199 -33.52 6.66 -8.50
CA LYS A 199 -34.88 6.50 -7.94
C LYS A 199 -35.70 7.79 -8.02
N TYR A 200 -35.05 8.96 -8.00
CA TYR A 200 -35.71 10.27 -7.89
C TYR A 200 -35.87 10.99 -9.22
N PHE A 201 -36.18 10.26 -10.29
CA PHE A 201 -36.07 10.74 -11.67
C PHE A 201 -37.06 11.87 -12.08
N HIS A 202 -37.92 12.35 -11.18
CA HIS A 202 -38.96 13.34 -11.52
C HIS A 202 -38.54 14.81 -11.36
N HIS A 203 -37.27 15.10 -11.08
CA HIS A 203 -36.78 16.48 -10.93
C HIS A 203 -36.32 17.11 -12.26
N GLU A 204 -36.27 18.45 -12.27
CA GLU A 204 -35.85 19.30 -13.40
C GLU A 204 -34.67 18.71 -14.21
N GLU A 205 -34.91 18.46 -15.50
CA GLU A 205 -33.98 17.78 -16.42
C GLU A 205 -32.58 18.41 -16.44
N GLY A 206 -32.50 19.74 -16.29
CA GLY A 206 -31.24 20.48 -16.27
C GLY A 206 -30.33 20.12 -15.08
N GLN A 207 -30.88 20.11 -13.86
CA GLN A 207 -30.11 19.78 -12.66
C GLN A 207 -29.64 18.32 -12.67
N TYR A 208 -30.50 17.43 -13.16
CA TYR A 208 -30.20 16.01 -13.30
C TYR A 208 -29.01 15.76 -14.24
N ASN A 209 -29.01 16.41 -15.40
CA ASN A 209 -27.92 16.28 -16.38
C ASN A 209 -26.57 16.74 -15.82
N GLU A 210 -26.54 17.89 -15.12
CA GLU A 210 -25.32 18.38 -14.47
C GLU A 210 -24.83 17.41 -13.38
N ARG A 211 -25.74 16.84 -12.58
CA ARG A 211 -25.35 15.85 -11.57
C ARG A 211 -24.75 14.59 -12.19
N MET A 212 -25.27 14.09 -13.30
CA MET A 212 -24.70 12.93 -14.01
C MET A 212 -23.30 13.23 -14.57
N LYS A 213 -23.05 14.46 -15.05
CA LYS A 213 -21.70 14.89 -15.46
C LYS A 213 -20.73 14.91 -14.27
N ILE A 214 -21.18 15.42 -13.11
CA ILE A 214 -20.38 15.40 -11.87
C ILE A 214 -20.05 13.96 -11.48
N MET A 215 -21.03 13.05 -11.50
CA MET A 215 -20.79 11.64 -11.18
C MET A 215 -19.77 11.00 -12.12
N PHE A 216 -19.82 11.28 -13.42
CA PHE A 216 -18.82 10.75 -14.35
C PHE A 216 -17.41 11.31 -14.03
N ARG A 217 -17.30 12.60 -13.70
CA ARG A 217 -16.04 13.22 -13.30
C ARG A 217 -15.45 12.61 -12.03
N VAL A 218 -16.29 12.35 -11.02
CA VAL A 218 -15.89 11.65 -9.80
C VAL A 218 -15.33 10.27 -10.12
N TYR A 219 -16.01 9.51 -10.99
CA TYR A 219 -15.54 8.20 -11.44
C TYR A 219 -14.16 8.28 -12.11
N LEU A 220 -13.97 9.25 -13.01
CA LEU A 220 -12.67 9.51 -13.67
C LEU A 220 -11.56 9.88 -12.67
N ASP A 221 -11.87 10.69 -11.66
CA ASP A 221 -10.90 11.08 -10.65
C ASP A 221 -10.49 9.90 -9.76
N LEU A 222 -11.44 9.04 -9.34
CA LEU A 222 -11.16 7.82 -8.58
C LEU A 222 -10.35 6.80 -9.40
N MET A 223 -10.71 6.58 -10.67
CA MET A 223 -9.94 5.72 -11.57
C MET A 223 -8.52 6.26 -11.80
N GLY A 224 -8.38 7.56 -12.04
CA GLY A 224 -7.06 8.18 -12.18
C GLY A 224 -6.23 8.15 -10.89
N ALA A 225 -6.87 8.18 -9.71
CA ALA A 225 -6.17 7.97 -8.44
C ALA A 225 -5.65 6.52 -8.35
N PHE A 226 -6.45 5.53 -8.77
CA PHE A 226 -6.01 4.14 -8.83
C PHE A 226 -4.86 3.91 -9.83
N ASP A 227 -4.86 4.58 -10.97
CA ASP A 227 -3.75 4.47 -11.92
C ASP A 227 -2.44 5.03 -11.37
N LEU A 228 -2.51 6.17 -10.66
CA LEU A 228 -1.36 6.70 -9.93
C LEU A 228 -0.92 5.73 -8.82
N PHE A 229 -1.86 5.16 -8.07
CA PHE A 229 -1.61 4.16 -7.04
C PHE A 229 -0.83 2.95 -7.61
N LYS A 230 -1.29 2.35 -8.72
CA LYS A 230 -0.60 1.24 -9.40
C LYS A 230 0.83 1.61 -9.76
N SER A 231 1.02 2.76 -10.43
CA SER A 231 2.36 3.20 -10.87
C SER A 231 3.34 3.37 -9.70
N ILE A 232 2.83 3.69 -8.51
CA ILE A 232 3.63 3.93 -7.32
C ILE A 232 3.93 2.60 -6.61
N TYR A 233 2.90 1.79 -6.33
CA TYR A 233 3.00 0.67 -5.41
C TYR A 233 3.26 -0.67 -6.10
N GLN A 234 3.24 -0.77 -7.43
CA GLN A 234 3.58 -2.02 -8.14
C GLN A 234 4.95 -2.58 -7.74
N PHE A 235 5.92 -1.68 -7.58
CA PHE A 235 7.25 -2.03 -7.15
C PHE A 235 7.26 -2.49 -5.70
N VAL A 236 6.58 -1.75 -4.81
CA VAL A 236 6.47 -2.13 -3.39
C VAL A 236 5.88 -3.54 -3.23
N CYS A 237 4.84 -3.88 -4.01
CA CYS A 237 4.24 -5.21 -4.02
C CYS A 237 5.19 -6.30 -4.52
N PHE A 238 5.95 -6.01 -5.59
CA PHE A 238 6.97 -6.93 -6.09
C PHE A 238 7.99 -7.25 -5.00
N PHE A 239 8.54 -6.21 -4.36
CA PHE A 239 9.53 -6.38 -3.30
C PHE A 239 8.95 -7.14 -2.13
N LEU A 240 7.75 -6.79 -1.66
CA LEU A 240 7.07 -7.53 -0.59
C LEU A 240 6.96 -9.02 -0.91
N THR A 241 6.56 -9.37 -2.13
CA THR A 241 6.36 -10.78 -2.53
C THR A 241 7.68 -11.53 -2.59
N VAL A 242 8.68 -10.97 -3.27
CA VAL A 242 10.02 -11.57 -3.41
C VAL A 242 10.69 -11.72 -2.05
N ASP A 243 10.55 -10.71 -1.21
CA ASP A 243 11.18 -10.68 0.10
C ASP A 243 10.55 -11.69 1.08
N ILE A 244 9.21 -11.77 1.16
CA ILE A 244 8.56 -12.82 1.97
C ILE A 244 8.97 -14.21 1.48
N TYR A 245 9.10 -14.40 0.16
CA TYR A 245 9.54 -15.69 -0.40
C TYR A 245 10.91 -16.09 0.14
N PHE A 246 11.92 -15.26 -0.12
CA PHE A 246 13.30 -15.57 0.25
C PHE A 246 13.49 -15.64 1.76
N PHE A 247 12.83 -14.76 2.51
CA PHE A 247 12.95 -14.74 3.97
C PHE A 247 12.28 -15.98 4.60
N SER A 248 11.15 -16.46 4.05
CA SER A 248 10.51 -17.68 4.53
C SER A 248 11.36 -18.93 4.26
N LEU A 249 12.00 -19.00 3.10
CA LEU A 249 12.92 -20.10 2.77
C LEU A 249 14.19 -20.06 3.64
N LEU A 250 14.77 -18.87 3.85
CA LEU A 250 15.94 -18.72 4.71
C LEU A 250 15.60 -19.16 6.14
N PHE A 251 14.47 -18.70 6.69
CA PHE A 251 14.06 -19.05 8.04
C PHE A 251 13.87 -20.56 8.21
N LEU A 252 13.23 -21.21 7.24
CA LEU A 252 13.07 -22.65 7.25
C LEU A 252 14.44 -23.37 7.27
N GLN A 253 15.37 -22.92 6.44
CA GLN A 253 16.72 -23.47 6.38
C GLN A 253 17.48 -23.25 7.70
N GLU A 254 17.32 -22.09 8.33
CA GLU A 254 17.88 -21.80 9.67
C GLU A 254 17.31 -22.75 10.73
N VAL A 255 15.99 -22.98 10.74
CA VAL A 255 15.34 -23.94 11.66
C VAL A 255 15.90 -25.35 11.50
N ILE A 256 16.11 -25.80 10.25
CA ILE A 256 16.70 -27.11 9.97
C ILE A 256 18.12 -27.20 10.53
N GLU A 257 18.98 -26.21 10.25
CA GLU A 257 20.37 -26.21 10.72
C GLU A 257 20.46 -26.14 12.25
N ILE A 258 19.55 -25.42 12.90
CA ILE A 258 19.50 -25.30 14.36
C ILE A 258 19.13 -26.63 15.00
N HIS A 259 18.16 -27.34 14.42
CA HIS A 259 17.80 -28.68 14.86
C HIS A 259 18.96 -29.67 14.71
N ILE A 260 19.66 -29.65 13.57
CA ILE A 260 20.81 -30.53 13.30
C ILE A 260 21.97 -30.22 14.26
N ASN A 261 22.29 -28.93 14.47
CA ASN A 261 23.45 -28.50 15.25
C ASN A 261 23.16 -28.33 16.75
N HIS A 262 21.92 -28.61 17.20
CA HIS A 262 21.50 -28.48 18.60
C HIS A 262 21.76 -27.08 19.20
N ILE A 263 21.50 -26.04 18.41
CA ILE A 263 21.69 -24.64 18.82
C ILE A 263 20.49 -24.22 19.71
N PRO A 264 20.69 -23.52 20.84
CA PRO A 264 19.59 -23.05 21.70
C PRO A 264 18.61 -22.10 20.97
N ASP A 265 17.31 -22.24 21.27
CA ASP A 265 16.16 -21.88 20.42
C ASP A 265 15.39 -20.59 20.83
N ASP A 266 16.01 -19.66 21.55
CA ASP A 266 15.24 -18.56 22.17
C ASP A 266 14.71 -17.51 21.16
N GLU A 267 15.29 -17.40 19.96
CA GLU A 267 14.95 -16.34 18.98
C GLU A 267 13.88 -16.75 17.94
N HIS A 268 13.51 -18.03 17.87
CA HIS A 268 12.64 -18.55 16.80
C HIS A 268 11.20 -18.09 16.86
N MET A 269 10.67 -17.90 18.07
CA MET A 269 9.32 -17.38 18.25
C MET A 269 9.20 -15.97 17.67
N ALA A 270 10.23 -15.12 17.85
CA ALA A 270 10.24 -13.76 17.33
C ALA A 270 10.30 -13.74 15.80
N VAL A 271 11.17 -14.56 15.19
CA VAL A 271 11.28 -14.65 13.73
C VAL A 271 10.02 -15.25 13.10
N SER A 272 9.44 -16.29 13.72
CA SER A 272 8.17 -16.89 13.27
C SER A 272 7.03 -15.88 13.30
N PHE A 273 6.90 -15.14 14.41
CA PHE A 273 5.91 -14.06 14.54
C PHE A 273 6.12 -12.99 13.47
N TRP A 274 7.38 -12.65 13.19
CA TRP A 274 7.73 -11.69 12.16
C TRP A 274 7.26 -12.13 10.77
N ILE A 275 7.56 -13.38 10.37
CA ILE A 275 7.12 -13.94 9.08
C ILE A 275 5.61 -13.97 8.99
N LEU A 276 4.92 -14.43 10.04
CA LEU A 276 3.46 -14.46 10.09
C LEU A 276 2.88 -13.07 9.88
N LYS A 277 3.39 -12.06 10.58
CA LYS A 277 2.96 -10.66 10.42
C LYS A 277 3.09 -10.18 8.97
N ARG A 278 4.19 -10.49 8.29
CA ARG A 278 4.40 -10.08 6.89
C ARG A 278 3.48 -10.79 5.93
N SER A 279 3.28 -12.10 6.13
CA SER A 279 2.31 -12.87 5.37
C SER A 279 0.90 -12.31 5.53
N VAL A 280 0.51 -11.88 6.74
CA VAL A 280 -0.75 -11.17 6.98
C VAL A 280 -0.82 -9.87 6.18
N PHE A 281 0.24 -9.05 6.14
CA PHE A 281 0.25 -7.84 5.31
C PHE A 281 0.07 -8.14 3.82
N MET A 282 0.73 -9.18 3.29
CA MET A 282 0.58 -9.59 1.90
C MET A 282 -0.86 -10.03 1.61
N VAL A 283 -1.45 -10.87 2.47
CA VAL A 283 -2.84 -11.33 2.33
C VAL A 283 -3.82 -10.15 2.41
N LEU A 284 -3.64 -9.25 3.38
CA LEU A 284 -4.49 -8.06 3.52
C LEU A 284 -4.41 -7.16 2.28
N PHE A 285 -3.21 -6.90 1.78
CA PHE A 285 -3.02 -6.07 0.59
C PHE A 285 -3.68 -6.70 -0.65
N CYS A 286 -3.46 -8.00 -0.89
CA CYS A 286 -4.03 -8.74 -2.01
C CYS A 286 -5.56 -8.85 -1.92
N SER A 287 -6.09 -9.11 -0.72
CA SER A 287 -7.53 -9.13 -0.46
C SER A 287 -8.17 -7.77 -0.71
N LEU A 288 -7.50 -6.69 -0.34
CA LEU A 288 -8.00 -5.34 -0.59
C LEU A 288 -8.00 -4.99 -2.09
N CYS A 289 -6.97 -5.43 -2.84
CA CYS A 289 -6.95 -5.31 -4.30
C CYS A 289 -8.14 -6.05 -4.93
N GLU A 290 -8.41 -7.28 -4.51
CA GLU A 290 -9.55 -8.05 -5.01
C GLU A 290 -10.89 -7.38 -4.68
N LYS A 291 -11.07 -6.92 -3.43
CA LYS A 291 -12.26 -6.16 -3.04
C LYS A 291 -12.45 -4.90 -3.88
N PHE A 292 -11.37 -4.19 -4.18
CA PHE A 292 -11.41 -3.02 -5.06
C PHE A 292 -11.84 -3.40 -6.48
N TYR A 293 -11.29 -4.47 -7.06
CA TYR A 293 -11.69 -4.95 -8.38
C TYR A 293 -13.17 -5.35 -8.44
N MET A 294 -13.65 -6.03 -7.40
CA MET A 294 -15.07 -6.38 -7.28
C MET A 294 -15.96 -5.12 -7.20
N THR A 295 -15.54 -4.07 -6.47
CA THR A 295 -16.27 -2.79 -6.44
C THR A 295 -16.31 -2.12 -7.82
N VAL A 296 -15.22 -2.16 -8.60
CA VAL A 296 -15.23 -1.65 -9.99
C VAL A 296 -16.18 -2.48 -10.87
N SER A 297 -16.17 -3.81 -10.72
CA SER A 297 -17.10 -4.69 -11.43
C SER A 297 -18.56 -4.46 -11.03
N GLU A 298 -18.84 -4.13 -9.76
CA GLU A 298 -20.17 -3.78 -9.28
C GLU A 298 -20.66 -2.46 -9.90
N ALA A 299 -19.78 -1.46 -10.03
CA ALA A 299 -20.11 -0.22 -10.73
C ALA A 299 -20.47 -0.48 -12.21
N ASP A 300 -19.77 -1.40 -12.87
CA ASP A 300 -20.07 -1.81 -14.25
C ASP A 300 -21.40 -2.57 -14.36
N GLY A 301 -21.67 -3.47 -13.40
CA GLY A 301 -22.93 -4.20 -13.27
C GLY A 301 -24.12 -3.27 -13.03
N LEU A 302 -23.97 -2.28 -12.14
CA LEU A 302 -24.97 -1.23 -11.91
C LEU A 302 -25.26 -0.45 -13.20
N CYS A 303 -24.22 -0.01 -13.90
CA CYS A 303 -24.38 0.72 -15.17
C CYS A 303 -25.11 -0.13 -16.23
N SER A 304 -24.83 -1.43 -16.29
CA SER A 304 -25.51 -2.37 -17.19
C SER A 304 -26.99 -2.51 -16.84
N SER A 305 -27.32 -2.63 -15.56
CA SER A 305 -28.71 -2.70 -15.09
C SER A 305 -29.47 -1.40 -15.37
N LEU A 306 -28.88 -0.24 -15.05
CA LEU A 306 -29.51 1.06 -15.28
C LEU A 306 -29.75 1.35 -16.77
N LEU A 307 -28.86 0.91 -17.67
CA LEU A 307 -29.07 1.05 -19.12
C LEU A 307 -30.31 0.29 -19.62
N ASN A 308 -30.65 -0.83 -19.00
CA ASN A 308 -31.82 -1.62 -19.35
C ASN A 308 -33.10 -0.99 -18.77
N SER A 309 -33.04 -0.45 -17.55
CA SER A 309 -34.21 0.13 -16.87
C SER A 309 -34.55 1.56 -17.33
N PHE A 310 -33.57 2.34 -17.77
CA PHE A 310 -33.72 3.78 -18.03
C PHE A 310 -33.38 4.15 -19.49
N GLN A 311 -34.10 3.55 -20.44
CA GLN A 311 -33.83 3.76 -21.86
C GLN A 311 -34.08 5.20 -22.34
N ASP A 312 -35.03 5.89 -21.70
CA ASP A 312 -35.47 7.23 -22.08
C ASP A 312 -34.62 8.36 -21.48
N ILE A 313 -33.77 8.05 -20.50
CA ILE A 313 -32.96 9.06 -19.80
C ILE A 313 -31.60 9.24 -20.49
N VAL A 314 -31.50 10.25 -21.34
CA VAL A 314 -30.27 10.52 -22.12
C VAL A 314 -29.03 10.72 -21.24
N ALA A 315 -29.15 11.48 -20.14
CA ALA A 315 -28.02 11.78 -19.25
C ALA A 315 -27.50 10.54 -18.51
N MET A 316 -28.39 9.71 -17.95
CA MET A 316 -28.02 8.45 -17.29
C MET A 316 -27.40 7.47 -18.28
N LYS A 317 -28.02 7.30 -19.46
CA LYS A 317 -27.49 6.46 -20.54
C LYS A 317 -26.08 6.88 -20.95
N ARG A 318 -25.81 8.19 -21.01
CA ARG A 318 -24.48 8.72 -21.31
C ARG A 318 -23.48 8.41 -20.19
N LEU A 319 -23.84 8.61 -18.92
CA LEU A 319 -23.01 8.25 -17.77
C LEU A 319 -22.62 6.76 -17.82
N CYS A 320 -23.61 5.87 -17.87
CA CYS A 320 -23.40 4.42 -17.83
C CYS A 320 -22.57 3.92 -19.02
N LYS A 321 -22.86 4.38 -20.26
CA LYS A 321 -22.06 4.01 -21.43
C LYS A 321 -20.61 4.49 -21.31
N ASN A 322 -20.39 5.68 -20.78
CA ASN A 322 -19.05 6.22 -20.62
C ASN A 322 -18.26 5.48 -19.54
N VAL A 323 -18.89 5.13 -18.41
CA VAL A 323 -18.28 4.29 -17.37
C VAL A 323 -17.90 2.92 -17.93
N GLN A 324 -18.81 2.23 -18.62
CA GLN A 324 -18.52 0.93 -19.24
C GLN A 324 -17.40 1.01 -20.28
N ARG A 325 -17.37 2.07 -21.11
CA ARG A 325 -16.28 2.30 -22.08
C ARG A 325 -14.95 2.51 -21.38
N LEU A 326 -14.93 3.31 -20.33
CA LEU A 326 -13.73 3.57 -19.56
C LEU A 326 -13.21 2.29 -18.89
N ASN A 327 -14.10 1.47 -18.33
CA ASN A 327 -13.71 0.18 -17.73
C ASN A 327 -13.10 -0.75 -18.77
N ARG A 328 -13.73 -0.90 -19.94
CA ARG A 328 -13.18 -1.76 -21.00
C ARG A 328 -11.85 -1.26 -21.56
N ALA A 329 -11.66 0.05 -21.67
CA ALA A 329 -10.49 0.64 -22.33
C ALA A 329 -9.31 0.90 -21.38
N ALA A 330 -9.57 1.26 -20.13
CA ALA A 330 -8.55 1.78 -19.21
C ALA A 330 -8.39 0.95 -17.93
N PHE A 331 -9.43 0.24 -17.48
CA PHE A 331 -9.31 -0.56 -16.27
C PHE A 331 -8.50 -1.82 -16.55
N ASN A 332 -7.31 -1.85 -15.97
CA ASN A 332 -6.46 -3.02 -15.89
C ASN A 332 -6.14 -3.28 -14.41
N LYS A 333 -6.27 -4.54 -14.00
CA LYS A 333 -5.83 -5.01 -12.67
C LYS A 333 -4.34 -4.66 -12.50
N MET A 334 -3.95 -4.42 -11.25
CA MET A 334 -2.55 -4.18 -10.92
C MET A 334 -1.74 -5.43 -11.22
N THR A 335 -0.74 -5.30 -12.08
CA THR A 335 0.21 -6.38 -12.38
C THR A 335 1.60 -5.98 -11.93
N VAL A 336 2.33 -6.95 -11.40
CA VAL A 336 3.71 -6.84 -10.98
C VAL A 336 4.57 -7.40 -12.10
N CYS A 337 5.46 -6.55 -12.64
CA CYS A 337 6.33 -6.88 -13.77
C CYS A 337 5.58 -7.42 -15.01
N HIS A 338 4.29 -7.10 -15.15
CA HIS A 338 3.38 -7.67 -16.16
C HIS A 338 3.22 -9.20 -16.11
N ILE A 339 3.75 -9.87 -15.09
CA ILE A 339 3.73 -11.34 -14.97
C ILE A 339 2.68 -11.76 -13.94
N LEU A 340 2.67 -11.12 -12.77
CA LEU A 340 1.83 -11.53 -11.65
C LEU A 340 0.71 -10.52 -11.44
N THR A 341 -0.54 -10.98 -11.49
CA THR A 341 -1.68 -10.13 -11.14
C THR A 341 -1.80 -10.05 -9.61
N VAL A 342 -1.86 -8.83 -9.08
CA VAL A 342 -2.00 -8.62 -7.63
C VAL A 342 -3.47 -8.70 -7.27
N ASP A 343 -3.92 -9.90 -6.95
CA ASP A 343 -5.28 -10.21 -6.51
C ASP A 343 -5.27 -11.30 -5.42
N GLY A 344 -6.45 -11.77 -5.02
CA GLY A 344 -6.60 -12.77 -3.96
C GLY A 344 -5.92 -14.12 -4.22
N ARG A 345 -5.51 -14.42 -5.46
CA ARG A 345 -4.83 -15.67 -5.82
C ARG A 345 -3.33 -15.62 -5.54
N LEU A 346 -2.73 -14.43 -5.57
CA LEU A 346 -1.28 -14.27 -5.41
C LEU A 346 -0.74 -14.90 -4.11
N PRO A 347 -1.34 -14.68 -2.91
CA PRO A 347 -0.88 -15.34 -1.70
C PRO A 347 -1.07 -16.87 -1.71
N GLN A 348 -2.11 -17.37 -2.38
CA GLN A 348 -2.36 -18.81 -2.49
C GLN A 348 -1.30 -19.50 -3.36
N GLU A 349 -1.02 -18.94 -4.54
CA GLU A 349 0.02 -19.43 -5.44
C GLU A 349 1.39 -19.36 -4.75
N PHE A 350 1.68 -18.25 -4.07
CA PHE A 350 2.87 -18.06 -3.26
C PHE A 350 3.04 -19.18 -2.21
N CYS A 351 2.00 -19.45 -1.41
CA CYS A 351 2.04 -20.51 -0.41
C CYS A 351 2.30 -21.87 -1.07
N SER A 352 1.65 -22.16 -2.21
CA SER A 352 1.86 -23.42 -2.94
C SER A 352 3.32 -23.58 -3.37
N TYR A 353 3.97 -22.53 -3.88
CA TYR A 353 5.39 -22.56 -4.23
C TYR A 353 6.27 -22.76 -3.00
N LEU A 354 5.98 -22.06 -1.89
CA LEU A 354 6.73 -22.18 -0.65
C LEU A 354 6.64 -23.62 -0.09
N PHE A 355 5.45 -24.21 -0.06
CA PHE A 355 5.25 -25.61 0.37
C PHE A 355 6.00 -26.61 -0.52
N GLY A 356 6.02 -26.39 -1.84
CA GLY A 356 6.80 -27.23 -2.75
C GLY A 356 8.30 -27.22 -2.42
N HIS A 357 8.86 -26.04 -2.17
CA HIS A 357 10.28 -25.91 -1.79
C HIS A 357 10.55 -26.45 -0.38
N LEU A 358 9.63 -26.26 0.56
CA LEU A 358 9.70 -26.85 1.91
C LEU A 358 9.83 -28.37 1.83
N ILE A 359 8.99 -29.04 1.04
CA ILE A 359 9.03 -30.51 0.88
C ILE A 359 10.39 -30.94 0.32
N VAL A 360 10.90 -30.26 -0.69
CA VAL A 360 12.21 -30.58 -1.29
C VAL A 360 13.35 -30.40 -0.29
N LEU A 361 13.35 -29.29 0.47
CA LEU A 361 14.37 -29.05 1.51
C LEU A 361 14.33 -30.11 2.61
N LEU A 362 13.13 -30.51 3.04
CA LEU A 362 12.97 -31.59 4.03
C LEU A 362 13.42 -32.94 3.47
N GLN A 363 13.15 -33.24 2.20
CA GLN A 363 13.63 -34.47 1.55
C GLN A 363 15.15 -34.56 1.54
N PHE A 364 15.85 -33.47 1.19
CA PHE A 364 17.32 -33.41 1.23
C PHE A 364 17.91 -33.45 2.64
N THR A 365 17.11 -33.19 3.66
CA THR A 365 17.55 -33.25 5.07
C THR A 365 17.42 -34.66 5.64
N ILE A 366 16.40 -35.41 5.20
CA ILE A 366 16.07 -36.75 5.72
C ILE A 366 16.82 -37.87 4.96
N LEU A 367 17.01 -37.71 3.65
CA LEU A 367 17.76 -38.62 2.78
C LEU A 367 19.26 -38.34 2.87
#